data_AF-A0A2N8HCY5-F1
#
_entry.id   AF-A0A2N8HCY5-F1
#
_cell.length_a   1.000
_cell.length_b   1.000
_cell.length_c   1.000
_cell.angle_alpha   90.00
_cell.angle_beta   90.00
_cell.angle_gamma   90.00
#
_symmetry.space_group_name_H-M   'P 1'
#
loop_
_entity.id
_entity.type
_entity.pdbx_description
1 polymer ?
#
loop_
_entity_poly.entity_id
_entity_poly.type
_entity_poly.pdbx_seq_one_letter_code
_entity_poly.pdbx_strand_id
1 'polypeptide(L)'
;MELMRFLPVRALPLPECPRYLFSFDFDDTLFTMGGPAGERRMFFSIMRGLRARYGVLWGINTGRDTVYLREGLMDLFHDDPEAFAPDFTVTMERNVHLADAEGRLMPGLPWNDACAVAHDDLFSRYGGMLEELMAHLECRFSGLELRRQANDAFSLVVNDACGLDDVSCVIQDRVGPYEEIVTQRAGPYLRFSHRDYNKGTALAFVASRFRVPPVHAAIFGDGHNDLDAMRHLPEAFRCCPSNAAAEVKAMVACGHGYVSTEPRTRGVLDGLVHGALPHFRMNTDIPKADF
;
A
#
# COMPACT_ATOMS: atom_id res chain seq x y z
N MET A 1 16.97 4.83 4.05
CA MET A 1 16.41 5.58 2.91
C MET A 1 17.00 5.17 1.56
N GLU A 2 18.32 4.89 1.42
CA GLU A 2 18.89 4.46 0.13
C GLU A 2 18.65 2.97 -0.24
N LEU A 3 18.08 2.15 0.65
CA LEU A 3 17.92 0.71 0.39
C LEU A 3 17.10 0.40 -0.88
N MET A 4 16.06 1.20 -1.15
CA MET A 4 15.21 1.03 -2.34
C MET A 4 15.95 1.36 -3.65
N ARG A 5 17.09 2.06 -3.58
CA ARG A 5 17.94 2.36 -4.74
C ARG A 5 18.65 1.12 -5.29
N PHE A 6 18.83 0.09 -4.46
CA PHE A 6 19.64 -1.11 -4.76
C PHE A 6 18.79 -2.35 -4.96
N LEU A 7 17.65 -2.21 -5.65
CA LEU A 7 16.85 -3.35 -6.10
C LEU A 7 17.58 -4.10 -7.23
N PRO A 8 17.39 -5.44 -7.32
CA PRO A 8 18.04 -6.27 -8.35
C PRO A 8 17.51 -5.97 -9.77
N VAL A 9 16.28 -5.45 -9.86
CA VAL A 9 15.64 -4.99 -11.09
C VAL A 9 15.39 -3.50 -11.01
N ARG A 10 15.27 -2.85 -12.18
CA ARG A 10 14.99 -1.41 -12.31
C ARG A 10 13.59 -1.20 -12.84
N ALA A 11 13.02 -0.03 -12.57
CA ALA A 11 11.82 0.40 -13.26
C ALA A 11 12.16 0.61 -14.75
N LEU A 12 11.19 0.39 -15.61
CA LEU A 12 11.35 0.66 -17.03
C LEU A 12 11.35 2.18 -17.26
N PRO A 13 11.92 2.67 -18.38
CA PRO A 13 11.77 4.07 -18.77
C PRO A 13 10.30 4.48 -18.72
N LEU A 14 10.02 5.71 -18.27
CA LEU A 14 8.66 6.23 -18.24
C LEU A 14 8.05 6.17 -19.66
N PRO A 15 6.77 5.79 -19.79
CA PRO A 15 6.09 5.88 -21.08
C PRO A 15 6.05 7.33 -21.54
N GLU A 16 6.03 7.56 -22.86
CA GLU A 16 5.99 8.92 -23.44
C GLU A 16 4.82 9.76 -22.91
N CYS A 17 3.69 9.10 -22.65
CA CYS A 17 2.53 9.69 -22.01
C CYS A 17 2.06 8.78 -20.85
N PRO A 18 2.50 9.04 -19.60
CA PRO A 18 1.91 8.39 -18.44
C PRO A 18 0.44 8.81 -18.32
N ARG A 19 -0.47 7.85 -18.28
CA ARG A 19 -1.92 8.12 -18.32
C ARG A 19 -2.69 7.55 -17.14
N TYR A 20 -2.22 6.42 -16.61
CA TYR A 20 -2.90 5.69 -15.54
C TYR A 20 -1.91 5.31 -14.45
N LEU A 21 -2.40 5.20 -13.23
CA LEU A 21 -1.60 4.87 -12.06
C LEU A 21 -2.24 3.71 -11.30
N PHE A 22 -1.63 2.53 -11.35
CA PHE A 22 -2.15 1.35 -10.66
C PHE A 22 -1.35 1.13 -9.36
N SER A 23 -2.02 1.30 -8.23
CA SER A 23 -1.47 1.13 -6.89
C SER A 23 -1.94 -0.20 -6.32
N PHE A 24 -0.99 -1.00 -5.85
CA PHE A 24 -1.25 -2.30 -5.25
C PHE A 24 -0.76 -2.30 -3.81
N ASP A 25 -1.60 -2.74 -2.88
CA ASP A 25 -1.09 -3.20 -1.59
C ASP A 25 -0.21 -4.44 -1.79
N PHE A 26 0.67 -4.69 -0.84
CA PHE A 26 1.69 -5.70 -0.95
C PHE A 26 1.26 -7.03 -0.32
N ASP A 27 1.32 -7.13 1.00
CA ASP A 27 0.97 -8.34 1.74
C ASP A 27 -0.49 -8.70 1.54
N ASP A 28 -0.79 -9.99 1.36
CA ASP A 28 -2.16 -10.51 1.18
C ASP A 28 -2.96 -9.93 -0.02
N THR A 29 -2.34 -9.03 -0.81
CA THR A 29 -2.84 -8.50 -2.08
C THR A 29 -1.93 -8.90 -3.26
N LEU A 30 -0.78 -8.24 -3.47
CA LEU A 30 0.10 -8.53 -4.61
C LEU A 30 1.09 -9.66 -4.30
N PHE A 31 1.43 -9.85 -3.03
CA PHE A 31 2.51 -10.73 -2.60
C PHE A 31 2.06 -11.72 -1.53
N THR A 32 2.55 -12.95 -1.66
CA THR A 32 2.48 -13.99 -0.64
C THR A 32 3.81 -14.72 -0.67
N MET A 33 4.46 -14.84 0.48
CA MET A 33 5.77 -15.47 0.58
C MET A 33 5.69 -16.92 0.08
N GLY A 34 6.58 -17.27 -0.85
CA GLY A 34 6.55 -18.60 -1.49
C GLY A 34 5.33 -18.86 -2.38
N GLY A 35 4.61 -17.81 -2.79
CA GLY A 35 3.46 -17.92 -3.68
C GLY A 35 3.81 -18.47 -5.08
N PRO A 36 2.82 -18.80 -5.92
CA PRO A 36 3.06 -19.42 -7.22
C PRO A 36 3.81 -18.49 -8.19
N ALA A 37 4.90 -18.99 -8.79
CA ALA A 37 5.68 -18.22 -9.78
C ALA A 37 4.87 -17.85 -11.03
N GLY A 38 3.87 -18.66 -11.40
CA GLY A 38 2.99 -18.41 -12.54
C GLY A 38 2.16 -17.13 -12.40
N GLU A 39 1.65 -16.85 -11.19
CA GLU A 39 0.85 -15.65 -10.91
C GLU A 39 1.71 -14.37 -11.03
N ARG A 40 2.93 -14.41 -10.49
CA ARG A 40 3.88 -13.28 -10.59
C ARG A 40 4.27 -12.98 -12.05
N ARG A 41 4.60 -14.01 -12.82
CA ARG A 41 4.93 -13.87 -14.26
C ARG A 41 3.78 -13.28 -15.05
N MET A 42 2.55 -13.73 -14.76
CA MET A 42 1.36 -13.20 -15.39
C MET A 42 1.15 -11.72 -15.03
N PHE A 43 1.34 -11.34 -13.77
CA PHE A 43 1.27 -9.93 -13.35
C PHE A 43 2.24 -9.06 -14.15
N PHE A 44 3.53 -9.42 -14.21
CA PHE A 44 4.51 -8.62 -14.95
C PHE A 44 4.23 -8.56 -16.45
N SER A 45 3.79 -9.67 -17.06
CA SER A 45 3.39 -9.70 -18.47
C SER A 45 2.25 -8.72 -18.76
N ILE A 46 1.21 -8.72 -17.91
CA ILE A 46 0.09 -7.79 -18.01
C ILE A 46 0.59 -6.35 -17.85
N MET A 47 1.35 -6.06 -16.79
CA MET A 47 1.82 -4.70 -16.52
C MET A 47 2.71 -4.14 -17.62
N ARG A 48 3.56 -4.96 -18.27
CA ARG A 48 4.33 -4.55 -19.45
C ARG A 48 3.44 -4.20 -20.63
N GLY A 49 2.45 -5.05 -20.93
CA GLY A 49 1.50 -4.80 -22.01
C GLY A 49 0.71 -3.51 -21.78
N LEU A 50 0.24 -3.29 -20.55
CA LEU A 50 -0.47 -2.08 -20.14
C LEU A 50 0.40 -0.83 -20.22
N ARG A 51 1.65 -0.91 -19.74
CA ARG A 51 2.61 0.19 -19.86
C ARG A 51 2.81 0.58 -21.33
N ALA A 52 3.13 -0.41 -22.18
CA ALA A 52 3.47 -0.17 -23.58
C ALA A 52 2.30 0.38 -24.41
N ARG A 53 1.08 -0.11 -24.16
CA ARG A 53 -0.11 0.26 -24.96
C ARG A 53 -0.84 1.49 -24.43
N TYR A 54 -0.89 1.66 -23.11
CA TYR A 54 -1.77 2.63 -22.47
C TYR A 54 -1.05 3.63 -21.57
N GLY A 55 0.27 3.49 -21.37
CA GLY A 55 1.02 4.36 -20.46
C GLY A 55 0.65 4.15 -19.00
N VAL A 56 0.35 2.90 -18.61
CA VAL A 56 0.13 2.54 -17.20
C VAL A 56 1.44 2.55 -16.44
N LEU A 57 1.45 3.30 -15.33
CA LEU A 57 2.45 3.22 -14.27
C LEU A 57 1.94 2.30 -13.17
N TRP A 58 2.85 1.62 -12.47
CA TRP A 58 2.47 0.80 -11.33
C TRP A 58 3.33 1.05 -10.10
N GLY A 59 2.78 0.79 -8.93
CA GLY A 59 3.51 0.91 -7.69
C GLY A 59 2.89 0.17 -6.54
N ILE A 60 3.66 0.11 -5.45
CA ILE A 60 3.29 -0.58 -4.22
C ILE A 60 2.94 0.46 -3.16
N ASN A 61 1.83 0.26 -2.44
CA ASN A 61 1.41 1.12 -1.35
C ASN A 61 1.17 0.29 -0.10
N THR A 62 2.16 0.24 0.81
CA THR A 62 2.23 -0.78 1.88
C THR A 62 2.57 -0.18 3.24
N GLY A 63 2.22 -0.92 4.30
CA GLY A 63 2.68 -0.66 5.67
C GLY A 63 4.10 -1.14 5.97
N ARG A 64 4.72 -1.95 5.09
CA ARG A 64 6.11 -2.37 5.26
C ARG A 64 7.04 -1.18 5.27
N ASP A 65 8.09 -1.25 6.09
CA ASP A 65 9.24 -0.37 5.96
C ASP A 65 10.11 -0.76 4.75
N THR A 66 11.11 0.07 4.44
CA THR A 66 11.99 -0.16 3.28
C THR A 66 12.82 -1.44 3.35
N VAL A 67 13.14 -1.94 4.54
CA VAL A 67 13.94 -3.17 4.71
C VAL A 67 13.07 -4.37 4.34
N TYR A 68 11.91 -4.51 4.99
CA TYR A 68 11.00 -5.63 4.74
C TYR A 68 10.39 -5.57 3.35
N LEU A 69 10.11 -4.39 2.80
CA LEU A 69 9.64 -4.28 1.42
C LEU A 69 10.72 -4.76 0.44
N ARG A 70 11.99 -4.38 0.64
CA ARG A 70 13.08 -4.83 -0.22
C ARG A 70 13.23 -6.35 -0.23
N GLU A 71 13.13 -7.00 0.92
CA GLU A 71 13.18 -8.47 1.02
C GLU A 71 12.02 -9.12 0.26
N GLY A 72 10.79 -8.63 0.44
CA GLY A 72 9.63 -9.12 -0.29
C GLY A 72 9.74 -8.91 -1.80
N LEU A 73 10.28 -7.75 -2.22
CA LEU A 73 10.54 -7.47 -3.63
C LEU A 73 11.59 -8.42 -4.22
N MET A 74 12.62 -8.79 -3.48
CA MET A 74 13.61 -9.76 -3.95
C MET A 74 12.97 -11.13 -4.25
N ASP A 75 12.00 -11.57 -3.45
CA ASP A 75 11.21 -12.79 -3.72
C ASP A 75 10.23 -12.59 -4.88
N LEU A 76 9.53 -11.44 -4.93
CA LEU A 76 8.60 -11.11 -6.01
C LEU A 76 9.27 -11.17 -7.40
N PHE A 77 10.52 -10.70 -7.49
CA PHE A 77 11.29 -10.68 -8.74
C PHE A 77 12.08 -11.97 -9.02
N HIS A 78 12.12 -12.91 -8.08
CA HIS A 78 12.96 -14.09 -8.17
C HIS A 78 12.58 -14.97 -9.37
N ASP A 79 13.57 -15.36 -10.18
CA ASP A 79 13.43 -16.21 -11.38
C ASP A 79 12.38 -15.76 -12.40
N ASP A 80 12.20 -14.44 -12.53
CA ASP A 80 11.32 -13.84 -13.53
C ASP A 80 12.08 -12.86 -14.45
N PRO A 81 12.40 -13.25 -15.70
CA PRO A 81 13.11 -12.38 -16.63
C PRO A 81 12.27 -11.18 -17.10
N GLU A 82 10.94 -11.24 -16.95
CA GLU A 82 10.03 -10.16 -17.28
C GLU A 82 9.79 -9.23 -16.07
N ALA A 83 10.31 -9.53 -14.89
CA ALA A 83 10.19 -8.63 -13.75
C ALA A 83 10.83 -7.26 -14.03
N PHE A 84 10.21 -6.21 -13.52
CA PHE A 84 10.76 -4.87 -13.47
C PHE A 84 10.32 -4.20 -12.17
N ALA A 85 11.06 -3.19 -11.70
CA ALA A 85 10.71 -2.51 -10.46
C ALA A 85 9.47 -1.61 -10.66
N PRO A 86 8.74 -1.29 -9.58
CA PRO A 86 7.64 -0.33 -9.64
C PRO A 86 8.13 1.08 -9.99
N ASP A 87 7.24 1.89 -10.56
CA ASP A 87 7.47 3.32 -10.82
C ASP A 87 7.44 4.13 -9.51
N PHE A 88 6.77 3.62 -8.48
CA PHE A 88 6.77 4.21 -7.14
C PHE A 88 6.54 3.18 -6.03
N THR A 89 6.97 3.50 -4.82
CA THR A 89 6.55 2.80 -3.61
C THR A 89 6.13 3.79 -2.53
N VAL A 90 5.13 3.41 -1.74
CA VAL A 90 4.79 4.04 -0.46
C VAL A 90 5.06 3.00 0.63
N THR A 91 5.89 3.37 1.59
CA THR A 91 6.30 2.52 2.72
C THR A 91 5.82 3.12 4.03
N MET A 92 5.54 2.27 5.01
CA MET A 92 4.98 2.67 6.30
C MET A 92 3.76 3.61 6.14
N GLU A 93 2.97 3.34 5.08
CA GLU A 93 1.78 4.11 4.70
C GLU A 93 2.03 5.57 4.31
N ARG A 94 3.26 6.10 4.41
CA ARG A 94 3.51 7.55 4.30
C ARG A 94 4.76 7.95 3.51
N ASN A 95 5.78 7.09 3.48
CA ASN A 95 7.08 7.44 2.89
C ASN A 95 7.12 7.05 1.41
N VAL A 96 7.23 8.05 0.54
CA VAL A 96 7.17 7.90 -0.92
C VAL A 96 8.57 7.70 -1.50
N HIS A 97 8.70 6.80 -2.47
CA HIS A 97 9.85 6.65 -3.34
C HIS A 97 9.36 6.61 -4.79
N LEU A 98 10.12 7.24 -5.70
CA LEU A 98 9.77 7.38 -7.11
C LEU A 98 10.93 6.91 -7.97
N ALA A 99 10.64 6.24 -9.09
CA ALA A 99 11.66 5.85 -10.05
C ALA A 99 12.31 7.10 -10.69
N ASP A 100 13.64 7.16 -10.68
CA ASP A 100 14.42 8.14 -11.44
C ASP A 100 14.56 7.75 -12.92
N ALA A 101 15.25 8.57 -13.72
CA ALA A 101 15.47 8.31 -15.14
C ALA A 101 16.25 7.02 -15.41
N GLU A 102 17.03 6.53 -14.43
CA GLU A 102 17.73 5.26 -14.48
C GLU A 102 16.93 4.10 -13.86
N GLY A 103 15.66 4.32 -13.52
CA GLY A 103 14.75 3.34 -12.98
C GLY A 103 15.04 2.93 -11.54
N ARG A 104 15.78 3.74 -10.77
CA ARG A 104 16.05 3.50 -9.34
C ARG A 104 15.01 4.20 -8.49
N LEU A 105 14.51 3.55 -7.45
CA LEU A 105 13.58 4.17 -6.52
C LEU A 105 14.33 5.14 -5.60
N MET A 106 14.08 6.42 -5.80
CA MET A 106 14.67 7.52 -5.05
C MET A 106 13.62 8.11 -4.09
N PRO A 107 14.03 8.63 -2.92
CA PRO A 107 13.11 9.26 -1.97
C PRO A 107 12.34 10.41 -2.63
N GLY A 108 11.03 10.47 -2.40
CA GLY A 108 10.11 11.48 -2.93
C GLY A 108 10.23 12.83 -2.20
N LEU A 109 11.41 13.41 -2.12
CA LEU A 109 11.60 14.75 -1.54
C LEU A 109 10.87 15.78 -2.42
N PRO A 110 10.11 16.75 -1.87
CA PRO A 110 10.05 17.24 -0.47
C PRO A 110 9.00 16.58 0.44
N TRP A 111 8.20 15.63 -0.05
CA TRP A 111 7.10 15.04 0.71
C TRP A 111 7.59 14.32 1.97
N ASN A 112 8.62 13.49 1.85
CA ASN A 112 9.15 12.74 2.99
C ASN A 112 9.73 13.67 4.08
N ASP A 113 10.31 14.81 3.70
CA ASP A 113 10.84 15.78 4.66
C ASP A 113 9.70 16.43 5.46
N ALA A 114 8.63 16.85 4.78
CA ALA A 114 7.44 17.39 5.45
C ALA A 114 6.76 16.34 6.34
N CYS A 115 6.72 15.08 5.88
CA CYS A 115 6.21 13.95 6.66
C CYS A 115 7.02 13.75 7.95
N ALA A 116 8.35 13.77 7.87
CA ALA A 116 9.22 13.62 9.02
C ALA A 116 8.99 14.75 10.04
N VAL A 117 9.02 16.01 9.58
CA VAL A 117 8.78 17.18 10.43
C VAL A 117 7.42 17.12 11.13
N ALA A 118 6.36 16.78 10.40
CA ALA A 118 5.02 16.69 10.99
C ALA A 118 4.92 15.60 12.08
N HIS A 119 5.60 14.46 11.90
CA HIS A 119 5.60 13.40 12.93
C HIS A 119 6.50 13.77 14.11
N ASP A 120 7.66 14.39 13.87
CA ASP A 120 8.54 14.87 14.95
C ASP A 120 7.83 15.91 15.82
N ASP A 121 7.10 16.84 15.22
CA ASP A 121 6.29 17.84 15.93
C ASP A 121 5.14 17.19 16.72
N LEU A 122 4.43 16.24 16.09
CA LEU A 122 3.33 15.50 16.71
C LEU A 122 3.82 14.74 17.95
N PHE A 123 4.91 13.98 17.80
CA PHE A 123 5.46 13.15 18.86
C PHE A 123 6.18 13.96 19.93
N SER A 124 6.75 15.13 19.59
CA SER A 124 7.26 16.06 20.59
C SER A 124 6.14 16.66 21.45
N ARG A 125 5.00 16.98 20.84
CA ARG A 125 3.85 17.57 21.54
C ARG A 125 3.09 16.56 22.41
N TYR A 126 2.88 15.35 21.89
CA TYR A 126 2.02 14.34 22.52
C TYR A 126 2.76 13.14 23.09
N GLY A 127 4.09 13.09 22.99
CA GLY A 127 4.88 11.92 23.34
C GLY A 127 4.62 11.40 24.75
N GLY A 128 4.50 12.29 25.75
CA GLY A 128 4.17 11.86 27.13
C GLY A 128 2.81 11.19 27.25
N MET A 129 1.78 11.75 26.59
CA MET A 129 0.43 11.19 26.58
C MET A 129 0.38 9.85 25.83
N LEU A 130 1.07 9.77 24.69
CA LEU A 130 1.15 8.55 23.88
C LEU A 130 1.93 7.46 24.63
N GLU A 131 2.99 7.81 25.34
CA GLU A 131 3.76 6.87 26.17
C GLU A 131 2.92 6.28 27.30
N GLU A 132 2.13 7.12 28.00
CA GLU A 132 1.17 6.65 29.00
C GLU A 132 0.10 5.72 28.38
N LEU A 133 -0.41 6.08 27.20
CA LEU A 133 -1.36 5.24 26.48
C LEU A 133 -0.73 3.90 26.09
N MET A 134 0.49 3.89 25.57
CA MET A 134 1.22 2.67 25.23
C MET A 134 1.39 1.76 26.44
N ALA A 135 1.85 2.29 27.57
CA ALA A 135 1.97 1.52 28.81
C ALA A 135 0.62 0.99 29.31
N HIS A 136 -0.45 1.78 29.17
CA HIS A 136 -1.81 1.33 29.50
C HIS A 136 -2.26 0.18 28.62
N LEU A 137 -2.02 0.26 27.30
CA LEU A 137 -2.37 -0.80 26.35
C LEU A 137 -1.60 -2.09 26.66
N GLU A 138 -0.28 -1.99 26.88
CA GLU A 138 0.58 -3.13 27.24
C GLU A 138 0.08 -3.83 28.52
N CYS A 139 -0.36 -3.07 29.53
CA CYS A 139 -0.90 -3.62 30.77
C CYS A 139 -2.28 -4.26 30.57
N ARG A 140 -3.21 -3.52 29.95
CA ARG A 140 -4.62 -3.93 29.77
C ARG A 140 -4.76 -5.16 28.88
N PHE A 141 -3.95 -5.23 27.84
CA PHE A 141 -4.00 -6.25 26.80
C PHE A 141 -2.76 -7.17 26.85
N SER A 142 -2.26 -7.45 28.06
CA SER A 142 -1.09 -8.31 28.28
C SER A 142 -1.21 -9.71 27.67
N GLY A 143 -2.45 -10.22 27.46
CA GLY A 143 -2.72 -11.47 26.77
C GLY A 143 -2.54 -11.44 25.23
N LEU A 144 -2.44 -10.26 24.61
CA LEU A 144 -2.22 -10.11 23.15
C LEU A 144 -0.73 -10.08 22.77
N GLU A 145 0.17 -10.15 23.76
CA GLU A 145 1.61 -10.03 23.56
C GLU A 145 2.01 -8.78 22.74
N LEU A 146 1.40 -7.65 23.09
CA LEU A 146 1.72 -6.35 22.49
C LEU A 146 3.19 -6.02 22.68
N ARG A 147 3.85 -5.68 21.58
CA ARG A 147 5.25 -5.26 21.58
C ARG A 147 5.40 -3.96 20.83
N ARG A 148 6.25 -3.09 21.35
CA ARG A 148 6.66 -1.88 20.63
C ARG A 148 7.58 -2.26 19.47
N GLN A 149 7.45 -1.57 18.35
CA GLN A 149 8.40 -1.70 17.24
C GLN A 149 9.67 -0.90 17.56
N ALA A 150 10.83 -1.52 17.35
CA ALA A 150 12.12 -0.91 17.69
C ALA A 150 12.50 0.24 16.75
N ASN A 151 11.98 0.23 15.52
CA ASN A 151 12.36 1.13 14.43
C ASN A 151 11.26 2.13 14.05
N ASP A 152 10.13 2.17 14.75
CA ASP A 152 9.15 3.25 14.60
C ASP A 152 8.54 3.63 15.95
N ALA A 153 8.57 4.93 16.24
CA ALA A 153 8.02 5.46 17.47
C ALA A 153 6.51 5.24 17.51
N PHE A 154 5.98 5.00 18.71
CA PHE A 154 4.56 4.84 18.95
C PHE A 154 3.91 3.84 17.96
N SER A 155 4.58 2.71 17.78
CA SER A 155 4.12 1.63 16.91
C SER A 155 4.10 0.32 17.68
N LEU A 156 3.03 -0.43 17.48
CA LEU A 156 2.74 -1.69 18.13
C LEU A 156 2.70 -2.81 17.10
N VAL A 157 3.05 -4.01 17.55
CA VAL A 157 2.80 -5.27 16.88
C VAL A 157 2.17 -6.23 17.88
N VAL A 158 1.16 -6.96 17.44
CA VAL A 158 0.54 -8.06 18.19
C VAL A 158 0.85 -9.40 17.52
N ASN A 159 0.78 -10.49 18.26
CA ASN A 159 0.91 -11.81 17.65
C ASN A 159 -0.38 -12.25 16.93
N ASP A 160 -1.53 -11.86 17.49
CA ASP A 160 -2.85 -12.15 16.94
C ASP A 160 -3.62 -10.85 16.71
N ALA A 161 -3.94 -10.58 15.44
CA ALA A 161 -4.64 -9.39 15.01
C ALA A 161 -6.10 -9.34 15.49
N CYS A 162 -6.70 -10.46 15.94
CA CYS A 162 -8.09 -10.51 16.38
C CYS A 162 -8.38 -9.56 17.55
N GLY A 163 -7.40 -9.28 18.41
CA GLY A 163 -7.56 -8.37 19.55
C GLY A 163 -7.37 -6.89 19.23
N LEU A 164 -7.00 -6.52 18.00
CA LEU A 164 -6.69 -5.13 17.66
C LEU A 164 -7.93 -4.23 17.62
N ASP A 165 -9.14 -4.77 17.48
CA ASP A 165 -10.36 -3.96 17.47
C ASP A 165 -10.63 -3.35 18.84
N ASP A 166 -10.47 -4.14 19.91
CA ASP A 166 -10.58 -3.64 21.30
C ASP A 166 -9.45 -2.65 21.64
N VAL A 167 -8.23 -2.93 21.17
CA VAL A 167 -7.09 -1.99 21.28
C VAL A 167 -7.41 -0.68 20.59
N SER A 168 -7.98 -0.74 19.37
CA SER A 168 -8.35 0.44 18.60
C SER A 168 -9.43 1.27 19.30
N CYS A 169 -10.39 0.64 19.97
CA CYS A 169 -11.41 1.35 20.75
C CYS A 169 -10.78 2.13 21.91
N VAL A 170 -9.89 1.50 22.70
CA VAL A 170 -9.20 2.18 23.81
C VAL A 170 -8.32 3.32 23.31
N ILE A 171 -7.66 3.14 22.18
CA ILE A 171 -6.89 4.21 21.54
C ILE A 171 -7.81 5.37 21.18
N GLN A 172 -8.91 5.10 20.47
CA GLN A 172 -9.84 6.13 20.00
C GLN A 172 -10.45 6.92 21.15
N ASP A 173 -10.78 6.29 22.28
CA ASP A 173 -11.28 6.98 23.47
C ASP A 173 -10.25 7.98 24.03
N ARG A 174 -8.95 7.65 23.95
CA ARG A 174 -7.88 8.51 24.46
C ARG A 174 -7.48 9.59 23.45
N VAL A 175 -7.38 9.25 22.16
CA VAL A 175 -6.85 10.16 21.12
C VAL A 175 -7.92 10.91 20.35
N GLY A 176 -9.19 10.54 20.48
CA GLY A 176 -10.32 11.18 19.80
C GLY A 176 -10.40 12.71 19.92
N PRO A 177 -10.02 13.34 21.05
CA PRO A 177 -9.95 14.79 21.17
C PRO A 177 -8.85 15.47 20.34
N TYR A 178 -7.88 14.72 19.80
CA TYR A 178 -6.71 15.24 19.09
C TYR A 178 -6.81 14.92 17.60
N GLU A 179 -7.41 15.81 16.82
CA GLU A 179 -7.72 15.53 15.41
C GLU A 179 -6.49 15.23 14.53
N GLU A 180 -5.31 15.68 14.93
CA GLU A 180 -4.04 15.43 14.23
C GLU A 180 -3.48 14.01 14.42
N ILE A 181 -3.93 13.28 15.44
CA ILE A 181 -3.47 11.91 15.72
C ILE A 181 -4.44 10.91 15.08
N VAL A 182 -3.91 10.06 14.21
CA VAL A 182 -4.62 8.91 13.66
C VAL A 182 -3.83 7.62 13.91
N THR A 183 -4.47 6.48 13.70
CA THR A 183 -3.79 5.19 13.67
C THR A 183 -3.87 4.55 12.28
N GLN A 184 -2.78 3.90 11.88
CA GLN A 184 -2.71 3.07 10.69
C GLN A 184 -2.67 1.61 11.13
N ARG A 185 -3.49 0.75 10.50
CA ARG A 185 -3.56 -0.69 10.78
C ARG A 185 -3.20 -1.49 9.53
N ALA A 186 -2.25 -2.40 9.69
CA ALA A 186 -1.79 -3.30 8.62
C ALA A 186 -1.53 -4.68 9.22
N GLY A 187 -2.44 -5.63 9.03
CA GLY A 187 -2.35 -6.96 9.65
C GLY A 187 -2.13 -6.88 11.17
N PRO A 188 -1.01 -7.42 11.71
CA PRO A 188 -0.71 -7.40 13.15
C PRO A 188 -0.14 -6.06 13.65
N TYR A 189 0.05 -5.07 12.77
CA TYR A 189 0.69 -3.80 13.11
C TYR A 189 -0.34 -2.69 13.34
N LEU A 190 -0.06 -1.87 14.35
CA LEU A 190 -0.75 -0.60 14.60
C LEU A 190 0.28 0.50 14.79
N ARG A 191 0.06 1.65 14.15
CA ARG A 191 1.00 2.77 14.17
C ARG A 191 0.27 4.07 14.44
N PHE A 192 0.74 4.88 15.40
CA PHE A 192 0.31 6.27 15.53
C PHE A 192 0.95 7.11 14.42
N SER A 193 0.16 7.97 13.79
CA SER A 193 0.59 8.77 12.65
C SER A 193 -0.11 10.13 12.64
N HIS A 194 0.46 11.07 11.91
CA HIS A 194 -0.16 12.36 11.66
C HIS A 194 -1.25 12.23 10.59
N ARG A 195 -2.44 12.81 10.82
CA ARG A 195 -3.64 12.66 9.97
C ARG A 195 -3.43 12.88 8.47
N ASP A 196 -2.51 13.78 8.13
CA ASP A 196 -2.21 14.17 6.75
C ASP A 196 -1.34 13.16 5.99
N TYR A 197 -0.87 12.10 6.64
CA TYR A 197 0.06 11.13 6.07
C TYR A 197 -0.47 9.72 6.23
N ASN A 198 -1.07 9.21 5.15
CA ASN A 198 -1.61 7.86 5.04
C ASN A 198 -1.51 7.37 3.59
N LYS A 199 -1.90 6.11 3.35
CA LYS A 199 -1.82 5.51 2.00
C LYS A 199 -2.49 6.37 0.93
N GLY A 200 -3.57 7.08 1.27
CA GLY A 200 -4.32 7.92 0.35
C GLY A 200 -3.66 9.24 0.04
N THR A 201 -3.21 9.98 1.04
CA THR A 201 -2.53 11.27 0.82
C THR A 201 -1.19 11.06 0.12
N ALA A 202 -0.46 10.00 0.46
CA ALA A 202 0.78 9.60 -0.22
C ALA A 202 0.52 9.21 -1.69
N LEU A 203 -0.54 8.43 -1.97
CA LEU A 203 -0.90 8.07 -3.35
C LEU A 203 -1.35 9.29 -4.17
N ALA A 204 -2.09 10.23 -3.56
CA ALA A 204 -2.44 11.47 -4.22
C ALA A 204 -1.21 12.31 -4.57
N PHE A 205 -0.22 12.38 -3.67
CA PHE A 205 1.07 13.00 -3.98
C PHE A 205 1.76 12.32 -5.16
N VAL A 206 1.84 10.99 -5.19
CA VAL A 206 2.41 10.22 -6.31
C VAL A 206 1.67 10.54 -7.63
N ALA A 207 0.34 10.49 -7.62
CA ALA A 207 -0.48 10.78 -8.79
C ALA A 207 -0.22 12.21 -9.33
N SER A 208 -0.12 13.19 -8.42
CA SER A 208 0.23 14.57 -8.79
C SER A 208 1.60 14.68 -9.44
N ARG A 209 2.59 13.90 -8.98
CA ARG A 209 3.96 13.95 -9.49
C ARG A 209 4.07 13.41 -10.91
N PHE A 210 3.26 12.41 -11.23
CA PHE A 210 3.12 11.84 -12.57
C PHE A 210 2.04 12.52 -13.42
N ARG A 211 1.32 13.52 -12.86
CA ARG A 211 0.22 14.25 -13.52
C ARG A 211 -0.91 13.32 -13.99
N VAL A 212 -1.18 12.27 -13.23
CA VAL A 212 -2.29 11.35 -13.47
C VAL A 212 -3.48 11.79 -12.62
N PRO A 213 -4.66 12.05 -13.20
CA PRO A 213 -5.85 12.42 -12.43
C PRO A 213 -6.41 11.20 -11.66
N PRO A 214 -7.09 11.39 -10.51
CA PRO A 214 -7.62 10.29 -9.69
C PRO A 214 -8.55 9.34 -10.45
N VAL A 215 -9.36 9.84 -11.38
CA VAL A 215 -10.24 9.03 -12.26
C VAL A 215 -9.48 8.05 -13.17
N HIS A 216 -8.17 8.21 -13.33
CA HIS A 216 -7.30 7.27 -14.06
C HIS A 216 -6.42 6.43 -13.12
N ALA A 217 -6.68 6.47 -11.81
CA ALA A 217 -5.99 5.63 -10.85
C ALA A 217 -6.80 4.35 -10.58
N ALA A 218 -6.10 3.27 -10.26
CA ALA A 218 -6.68 2.03 -9.76
C ALA A 218 -6.01 1.65 -8.43
N ILE A 219 -6.80 1.25 -7.46
CA ILE A 219 -6.35 0.87 -6.11
C ILE A 219 -6.76 -0.57 -5.86
N PHE A 220 -5.77 -1.43 -5.63
CA PHE A 220 -5.94 -2.83 -5.25
C PHE A 220 -5.45 -2.99 -3.83
N GLY A 221 -6.29 -3.48 -2.92
CA GLY A 221 -5.91 -3.66 -1.52
C GLY A 221 -6.89 -4.53 -0.75
N ASP A 222 -6.43 -5.08 0.38
CA ASP A 222 -7.20 -6.01 1.20
C ASP A 222 -7.37 -5.53 2.65
N GLY A 223 -6.53 -4.59 3.10
CA GLY A 223 -6.40 -4.16 4.48
C GLY A 223 -7.12 -2.85 4.83
N HIS A 224 -7.23 -2.58 6.12
CA HIS A 224 -7.88 -1.36 6.63
C HIS A 224 -7.18 -0.07 6.20
N ASN A 225 -5.84 -0.07 6.11
CA ASN A 225 -5.08 1.07 5.61
C ASN A 225 -5.37 1.39 4.13
N ASP A 226 -5.90 0.45 3.34
CA ASP A 226 -6.33 0.73 1.96
C ASP A 226 -7.64 1.52 1.89
N LEU A 227 -8.46 1.47 2.94
CA LEU A 227 -9.66 2.33 3.03
C LEU A 227 -9.28 3.80 2.98
N ASP A 228 -8.13 4.19 3.54
CA ASP A 228 -7.65 5.58 3.47
C ASP A 228 -7.36 5.99 2.03
N ALA A 229 -6.73 5.10 1.25
CA ALA A 229 -6.50 5.33 -0.17
C ALA A 229 -7.80 5.42 -0.96
N MET A 230 -8.72 4.48 -0.74
CA MET A 230 -10.02 4.44 -1.42
C MET A 230 -10.88 5.67 -1.09
N ARG A 231 -10.89 6.13 0.17
CA ARG A 231 -11.65 7.32 0.60
C ARG A 231 -11.03 8.61 0.07
N HIS A 232 -9.70 8.70 0.07
CA HIS A 232 -9.01 9.92 -0.35
C HIS A 232 -9.03 10.12 -1.87
N LEU A 233 -9.07 9.03 -2.66
CA LEU A 233 -9.22 9.06 -4.11
C LEU A 233 -10.56 8.44 -4.52
N PRO A 234 -11.69 9.14 -4.34
CA PRO A 234 -13.01 8.54 -4.53
C PRO A 234 -13.36 8.18 -5.98
N GLU A 235 -12.71 8.83 -6.95
CA GLU A 235 -12.91 8.58 -8.38
C GLU A 235 -12.04 7.43 -8.92
N ALA A 236 -11.08 6.94 -8.14
CA ALA A 236 -10.22 5.84 -8.56
C ALA A 236 -11.04 4.55 -8.69
N PHE A 237 -10.67 3.72 -9.66
CA PHE A 237 -11.15 2.34 -9.70
C PHE A 237 -10.65 1.60 -8.46
N ARG A 238 -11.50 0.77 -7.84
CA ARG A 238 -11.14 0.06 -6.61
C ARG A 238 -11.32 -1.43 -6.79
N CYS A 239 -10.39 -2.21 -6.26
CA CYS A 239 -10.45 -3.65 -6.30
C CYS A 239 -9.95 -4.24 -4.99
N CYS A 240 -10.51 -5.36 -4.59
CA CYS A 240 -9.98 -6.15 -3.48
C CYS A 240 -10.08 -7.65 -3.76
N PRO A 241 -9.11 -8.46 -3.28
CA PRO A 241 -9.19 -9.91 -3.35
C PRO A 241 -10.21 -10.48 -2.35
N SER A 242 -10.57 -11.76 -2.50
CA SER A 242 -11.58 -12.40 -1.66
C SER A 242 -11.18 -12.57 -0.19
N ASN A 243 -9.90 -12.47 0.15
CA ASN A 243 -9.42 -12.44 1.54
C ASN A 243 -9.47 -11.06 2.20
N ALA A 244 -9.91 -10.01 1.49
CA ALA A 244 -10.00 -8.67 2.05
C ALA A 244 -10.96 -8.57 3.24
N ALA A 245 -10.68 -7.61 4.12
CA ALA A 245 -11.55 -7.24 5.24
C ALA A 245 -12.97 -6.91 4.75
N ALA A 246 -13.97 -7.15 5.59
CA ALA A 246 -15.38 -6.98 5.22
C ALA A 246 -15.69 -5.52 4.84
N GLU A 247 -15.11 -4.58 5.55
CA GLU A 247 -15.21 -3.14 5.36
C GLU A 247 -14.59 -2.72 4.02
N VAL A 248 -13.48 -3.35 3.62
CA VAL A 248 -12.84 -3.12 2.32
C VAL A 248 -13.73 -3.62 1.20
N LYS A 249 -14.25 -4.85 1.31
CA LYS A 249 -15.22 -5.39 0.35
C LYS A 249 -16.46 -4.49 0.21
N ALA A 250 -16.98 -4.00 1.33
CA ALA A 250 -18.12 -3.07 1.32
C ALA A 250 -17.77 -1.74 0.62
N MET A 251 -16.58 -1.17 0.89
CA MET A 251 -16.09 0.05 0.24
C MET A 251 -15.94 -0.11 -1.28
N VAL A 252 -15.43 -1.26 -1.73
CA VAL A 252 -15.27 -1.58 -3.14
C VAL A 252 -16.63 -1.78 -3.82
N ALA A 253 -17.55 -2.51 -3.17
CA ALA A 253 -18.88 -2.81 -3.70
C ALA A 253 -19.80 -1.56 -3.78
N CYS A 254 -19.60 -0.55 -2.93
CA CYS A 254 -20.40 0.67 -2.94
C CYS A 254 -20.04 1.64 -4.10
N GLY A 255 -18.96 1.39 -4.84
CA GLY A 255 -18.48 2.28 -5.90
C GLY A 255 -18.35 1.59 -7.26
N HIS A 256 -17.56 2.18 -8.15
CA HIS A 256 -17.19 1.58 -9.45
C HIS A 256 -16.07 0.53 -9.31
N GLY A 257 -16.16 -0.32 -8.28
CA GLY A 257 -15.12 -1.27 -7.94
C GLY A 257 -15.42 -2.72 -8.35
N TYR A 258 -14.47 -3.60 -8.08
CA TYR A 258 -14.59 -5.04 -8.33
C TYR A 258 -14.09 -5.84 -7.13
N VAL A 259 -14.97 -6.66 -6.56
CA VAL A 259 -14.59 -7.61 -5.50
C VAL A 259 -14.33 -8.96 -6.16
N SER A 260 -13.07 -9.39 -6.17
CA SER A 260 -12.71 -10.69 -6.75
C SER A 260 -13.18 -11.84 -5.87
N THR A 261 -13.54 -12.96 -6.50
CA THR A 261 -13.76 -14.23 -5.80
C THR A 261 -12.46 -14.96 -5.47
N GLU A 262 -11.35 -14.56 -6.10
CA GLU A 262 -10.03 -15.15 -5.90
C GLU A 262 -9.23 -14.41 -4.81
N PRO A 263 -8.40 -15.12 -4.02
CA PRO A 263 -7.60 -14.52 -2.98
C PRO A 263 -6.28 -13.96 -3.53
N ARG A 264 -5.66 -13.04 -2.79
CA ARG A 264 -4.27 -12.60 -2.93
C ARG A 264 -3.95 -12.21 -4.38
N THR A 265 -2.79 -12.63 -4.88
CA THR A 265 -2.31 -12.26 -6.23
C THR A 265 -3.28 -12.73 -7.32
N ARG A 266 -3.95 -13.88 -7.19
CA ARG A 266 -5.00 -14.30 -8.12
C ARG A 266 -6.17 -13.32 -8.15
N GLY A 267 -6.58 -12.81 -6.99
CA GLY A 267 -7.60 -11.77 -6.88
C GLY A 267 -7.20 -10.45 -7.57
N VAL A 268 -5.91 -10.09 -7.51
CA VAL A 268 -5.37 -8.96 -8.28
C VAL A 268 -5.47 -9.21 -9.77
N LEU A 269 -5.07 -10.39 -10.25
CA LEU A 269 -5.11 -10.74 -11.68
C LEU A 269 -6.54 -10.78 -12.22
N ASP A 270 -7.45 -11.42 -11.49
CA ASP A 270 -8.89 -11.45 -11.78
C ASP A 270 -9.45 -10.02 -11.83
N GLY A 271 -9.16 -9.20 -10.81
CA GLY A 271 -9.59 -7.81 -10.75
C GLY A 271 -9.01 -6.90 -11.83
N LEU A 272 -7.79 -7.18 -12.32
CA LEU A 272 -7.26 -6.50 -13.50
C LEU A 272 -8.10 -6.87 -14.73
N VAL A 273 -8.23 -8.16 -15.04
CA VAL A 273 -8.87 -8.65 -16.27
C VAL A 273 -10.36 -8.35 -16.32
N HIS A 274 -11.08 -8.54 -15.22
CA HIS A 274 -12.53 -8.45 -15.18
C HIS A 274 -13.06 -7.13 -14.61
N GLY A 275 -12.20 -6.36 -13.93
CA GLY A 275 -12.56 -5.09 -13.31
C GLY A 275 -11.90 -3.88 -14.00
N ALA A 276 -10.61 -3.68 -13.75
CA ALA A 276 -9.90 -2.45 -14.12
C ALA A 276 -9.81 -2.26 -15.63
N LEU A 277 -9.46 -3.31 -16.40
CA LEU A 277 -9.29 -3.18 -17.85
C LEU A 277 -10.61 -2.83 -18.55
N PRO A 278 -11.75 -3.52 -18.28
CA PRO A 278 -13.05 -3.09 -18.78
C PRO A 278 -13.42 -1.66 -18.36
N HIS A 279 -13.17 -1.30 -17.10
CA HIS A 279 -13.48 0.04 -16.58
C HIS A 279 -12.76 1.14 -17.38
N PHE A 280 -11.47 0.97 -17.66
CA PHE A 280 -10.69 1.92 -18.46
C PHE A 280 -10.78 1.70 -19.98
N ARG A 281 -11.63 0.78 -20.44
CA ARG A 281 -11.77 0.39 -21.87
C ARG A 281 -10.44 -0.04 -22.49
N MET A 282 -9.61 -0.72 -21.72
CA MET A 282 -8.33 -1.27 -22.17
C MET A 282 -8.55 -2.66 -22.75
N ASN A 283 -8.18 -2.85 -24.01
CA ASN A 283 -8.09 -4.15 -24.63
C ASN A 283 -6.67 -4.68 -24.51
N THR A 284 -6.51 -5.79 -23.84
CA THR A 284 -5.27 -6.53 -23.90
C THR A 284 -5.55 -7.88 -24.53
N ASP A 285 -4.73 -8.24 -25.52
CA ASP A 285 -4.62 -9.63 -25.97
C ASP A 285 -3.85 -10.41 -24.88
N ILE A 286 -4.32 -10.34 -23.62
CA ILE A 286 -3.81 -11.19 -22.55
C ILE A 286 -4.22 -12.60 -23.00
N PRO A 287 -3.26 -13.52 -23.19
CA PRO A 287 -3.60 -14.92 -23.41
C PRO A 287 -4.59 -15.28 -22.31
N LYS A 288 -5.76 -15.82 -22.67
CA LYS A 288 -6.65 -16.45 -21.70
C LYS A 288 -5.86 -17.59 -21.06
N ALA A 289 -5.09 -17.28 -20.03
CA ALA A 289 -4.67 -18.26 -19.07
C ALA A 289 -5.97 -18.62 -18.35
N ASP A 290 -6.33 -19.90 -18.37
CA ASP A 290 -7.40 -20.40 -17.53
C ASP A 290 -7.03 -20.03 -16.08
N PHE A 291 -7.75 -19.06 -15.52
CA PHE A 291 -7.60 -18.62 -14.14
C PHE A 291 -8.23 -19.63 -13.21
#